data_AF-A0A8K1CSB0-F1
#
_entry.id   AF-A0A8K1CSB0-F1
#
_cell.length_a   1.000
_cell.length_b   1.000
_cell.length_c   1.000
_cell.angle_alpha   90.00
_cell.angle_beta   90.00
_cell.angle_gamma   90.00
#
_symmetry.space_group_name_H-M   'P 1'
#
loop_
_entity.id
_entity.type
_entity.pdbx_description
1 polymer ?
#
loop_
_entity_poly.entity_id
_entity_poly.type
_entity_poly.pdbx_seq_one_letter_code
_entity_poly.pdbx_strand_id
1 'polypeptide(L)'
;MDLQACYELLAQRPAHAHAHCEGEHSHEAAEQAVNEVAAAVEASLRLGDDQVSVAALGRAFFEVQELRVHIYGEFQKGFEQFKATPQFQPFCTQITEQFAQVSQQVNAIETLLREKQRVALADLIRKVQGQEKEKLLLTSALAVERMRVTDMLTRPEPDAAILSLLEQSVAKMTAQHTEIIVTINELLDELRMELVDEMEE
;
A
#
# COMPACT_ATOMS: atom_id res chain seq x y z
N MET A 1 2.36 19.34 -5.53
CA MET A 1 1.83 18.16 -6.24
C MET A 1 0.77 17.56 -5.34
N ASP A 2 -0.45 17.40 -5.84
CA ASP A 2 -1.61 16.97 -5.06
C ASP A 2 -1.51 15.47 -4.73
N LEU A 3 -1.97 15.05 -3.55
CA LEU A 3 -2.05 13.63 -3.19
C LEU A 3 -3.03 12.89 -4.12
N GLN A 4 -4.01 13.62 -4.68
CA GLN A 4 -4.86 13.15 -5.77
C GLN A 4 -4.03 12.73 -6.99
N ALA A 5 -2.99 13.48 -7.35
CA ALA A 5 -2.09 13.13 -8.44
C ALA A 5 -1.24 11.88 -8.12
N CYS A 6 -0.90 11.67 -6.83
CA CYS A 6 -0.25 10.43 -6.39
C CYS A 6 -1.21 9.23 -6.47
N TYR A 7 -2.49 9.43 -6.17
CA TYR A 7 -3.53 8.43 -6.33
C TYR A 7 -3.81 8.10 -7.80
N GLU A 8 -3.83 9.10 -8.68
CA GLU A 8 -3.92 8.91 -10.14
C GLU A 8 -2.74 8.11 -10.68
N LEU A 9 -1.53 8.35 -10.18
CA LEU A 9 -0.34 7.55 -10.52
C LEU A 9 -0.43 6.10 -10.02
N LEU A 10 -1.09 5.86 -8.88
CA LEU A 10 -1.36 4.51 -8.36
C LEU A 10 -2.47 3.80 -9.16
N ALA A 11 -3.46 4.55 -9.65
CA ALA A 11 -4.59 4.05 -10.45
C ALA A 11 -4.23 3.79 -11.93
N GLN A 12 -3.12 4.33 -12.42
CA GLN A 12 -2.60 4.07 -13.78
C GLN A 12 -1.97 2.69 -13.96
N ARG A 13 -1.92 1.85 -12.91
CA ARG A 13 -1.48 0.46 -13.03
C ARG A 13 -2.42 -0.26 -14.03
N PRO A 14 -1.89 -0.90 -15.08
CA PRO A 14 -2.72 -1.66 -16.01
C PRO A 14 -3.31 -2.85 -15.26
N ALA A 15 -4.54 -2.68 -14.79
CA ALA A 15 -5.36 -3.76 -14.27
C ALA A 15 -5.58 -4.77 -15.38
N HIS A 16 -5.31 -6.05 -15.10
CA HIS A 16 -5.87 -7.10 -15.94
C HIS A 16 -7.40 -7.04 -15.78
N ALA A 17 -8.05 -6.39 -16.74
CA ALA A 17 -9.44 -6.59 -17.14
C ALA A 17 -10.45 -6.94 -16.03
N HIS A 18 -10.60 -6.07 -15.03
CA HIS A 18 -11.88 -5.97 -14.32
C HIS A 18 -12.45 -4.58 -14.55
N ALA A 19 -13.31 -4.50 -15.57
CA ALA A 19 -14.22 -3.41 -15.78
C ALA A 19 -15.14 -3.26 -14.54
N HIS A 20 -15.36 -2.00 -14.16
CA HIS A 20 -16.32 -1.54 -13.14
C HIS A 20 -16.02 -1.87 -11.67
N CYS A 21 -15.54 -0.86 -10.94
CA CYS A 21 -16.10 -0.50 -9.64
C CYS A 21 -15.86 0.98 -9.36
N GLU A 22 -16.60 1.84 -10.06
CA GLU A 22 -16.96 3.13 -9.51
C GLU A 22 -18.10 2.88 -8.53
N GLY A 23 -17.77 2.77 -7.24
CA GLY A 23 -18.74 2.61 -6.18
C GLY A 23 -18.14 3.07 -4.86
N GLU A 24 -18.92 3.77 -4.06
CA GLU A 24 -18.61 4.12 -2.68
C GLU A 24 -18.41 2.82 -1.88
N HIS A 25 -17.19 2.27 -1.87
CA HIS A 25 -16.90 1.06 -1.14
C HIS A 25 -16.85 1.39 0.35
N SER A 26 -17.73 0.74 1.11
CA SER A 26 -17.76 0.82 2.57
C SER A 26 -16.53 0.13 3.16
N HIS A 27 -16.15 0.55 4.36
CA HIS A 27 -15.08 -0.06 5.16
C HIS A 27 -15.18 -1.60 5.29
N GLU A 28 -16.40 -2.15 5.25
CA GLU A 28 -16.67 -3.60 5.30
C GLU A 28 -16.24 -4.34 4.01
N ALA A 29 -16.35 -3.68 2.85
CA ALA A 29 -15.96 -4.27 1.56
C ALA A 29 -14.43 -4.42 1.43
N ALA A 30 -13.67 -3.45 1.99
CA ALA A 30 -12.22 -3.53 2.08
C ALA A 30 -11.79 -4.73 2.93
N GLU A 31 -12.39 -4.89 4.10
CA GLU A 31 -12.09 -5.99 5.03
C GLU A 31 -12.45 -7.36 4.42
N GLN A 32 -13.56 -7.45 3.70
CA GLN A 32 -13.91 -8.66 2.93
C GLN A 32 -12.89 -8.95 1.83
N ALA A 33 -12.49 -7.95 1.03
CA ALA A 33 -11.46 -8.14 0.00
C ALA A 33 -10.11 -8.57 0.59
N VAL A 34 -9.70 -7.98 1.72
CA VAL A 34 -8.48 -8.40 2.44
C VAL A 34 -8.60 -9.86 2.87
N ASN A 35 -9.74 -10.26 3.42
CA ASN A 35 -9.98 -11.63 3.87
C ASN A 35 -10.10 -12.63 2.72
N GLU A 36 -10.65 -12.24 1.58
CA GLU A 36 -10.74 -13.07 0.38
C GLU A 36 -9.36 -13.29 -0.25
N VAL A 37 -8.57 -12.23 -0.43
CA VAL A 37 -7.19 -12.35 -0.90
C VAL A 37 -6.35 -13.13 0.11
N ALA A 38 -6.56 -12.92 1.42
CA ALA A 38 -5.93 -13.72 2.46
C ALA A 38 -6.29 -15.20 2.32
N ALA A 39 -7.56 -15.52 2.15
CA ALA A 39 -8.02 -16.89 1.98
C ALA A 39 -7.51 -17.51 0.68
N ALA A 40 -7.39 -16.74 -0.41
CA ALA A 40 -6.84 -17.21 -1.68
C ALA A 40 -5.33 -17.46 -1.59
N VAL A 41 -4.58 -16.56 -0.94
CA VAL A 41 -3.16 -16.72 -0.64
C VAL A 41 -2.96 -17.91 0.30
N GLU A 42 -3.78 -18.04 1.34
CA GLU A 42 -3.71 -19.15 2.30
C GLU A 42 -4.13 -20.48 1.67
N ALA A 43 -5.12 -20.50 0.78
CA ALA A 43 -5.51 -21.67 0.00
C ALA A 43 -4.39 -22.09 -0.96
N SER A 44 -3.73 -21.11 -1.60
CA SER A 44 -2.55 -21.36 -2.43
C SER A 44 -1.41 -21.92 -1.58
N LEU A 45 -1.15 -21.37 -0.39
CA LEU A 45 -0.16 -21.85 0.58
C LEU A 45 -0.47 -23.25 1.17
N ARG A 46 -1.74 -23.66 1.18
CA ARG A 46 -2.19 -24.97 1.70
C ARG A 46 -2.06 -26.11 0.69
N LEU A 47 -1.96 -25.80 -0.59
CA LEU A 47 -1.53 -26.77 -1.60
C LEU A 47 -0.04 -27.00 -1.35
N GLY A 48 0.35 -28.25 -1.07
CA GLY A 48 1.73 -28.59 -0.69
C GLY A 48 2.77 -27.96 -1.63
N ASP A 49 3.95 -27.67 -1.09
CA ASP A 49 5.00 -26.83 -1.69
C ASP A 49 5.26 -27.08 -3.19
N ASP A 50 5.14 -28.32 -3.67
CA ASP A 50 5.32 -28.68 -5.09
C ASP A 50 4.20 -28.23 -6.06
N GLN A 51 3.02 -27.80 -5.60
CA GLN A 51 1.87 -27.54 -6.48
C GLN A 51 1.64 -26.07 -6.85
N VAL A 52 2.17 -25.12 -6.09
CA VAL A 52 2.02 -23.69 -6.42
C VAL A 52 3.06 -23.28 -7.45
N SER A 53 2.62 -22.85 -8.62
CA SER A 53 3.52 -22.38 -9.67
C SER A 53 4.07 -20.98 -9.38
N VAL A 54 5.25 -20.66 -9.92
CA VAL A 54 5.85 -19.32 -9.84
C VAL A 54 4.89 -18.26 -10.38
N ALA A 55 4.21 -18.56 -11.49
CA ALA A 55 3.19 -17.67 -12.06
C ALA A 55 2.00 -17.42 -11.11
N ALA A 56 1.58 -18.42 -10.33
CA ALA A 56 0.51 -18.25 -9.34
C ALA A 56 0.98 -17.35 -8.18
N LEU A 57 2.22 -17.51 -7.71
CA LEU A 57 2.83 -16.65 -6.69
C LEU A 57 2.96 -15.20 -7.17
N GLY A 58 3.38 -15.01 -8.42
CA GLY A 58 3.44 -13.69 -9.06
C GLY A 58 2.07 -13.00 -9.12
N ARG A 59 1.04 -13.72 -9.58
CA ARG A 59 -0.35 -13.20 -9.59
C ARG A 59 -0.83 -12.82 -8.19
N ALA A 60 -0.67 -13.72 -7.22
CA ALA A 60 -1.04 -13.46 -5.84
C ALA A 60 -0.31 -12.23 -5.27
N PHE A 61 0.97 -12.04 -5.60
CA PHE A 61 1.70 -10.86 -5.18
C PHE A 61 1.08 -9.56 -5.72
N PHE A 62 0.73 -9.50 -7.01
CA PHE A 62 0.10 -8.32 -7.59
C PHE A 62 -1.29 -8.05 -7.02
N GLU A 63 -2.10 -9.08 -6.78
CA GLU A 63 -3.41 -8.95 -6.11
C GLU A 63 -3.24 -8.32 -4.71
N VAL A 64 -2.23 -8.77 -3.95
CA VAL A 64 -1.91 -8.17 -2.64
C VAL A 64 -1.42 -6.72 -2.77
N GLN A 65 -0.70 -6.36 -3.84
CA GLN A 65 -0.29 -4.96 -4.08
C GLN A 65 -1.48 -4.06 -4.45
N GLU A 66 -2.46 -4.56 -5.21
CA GLU A 66 -3.69 -3.85 -5.51
C GLU A 66 -4.52 -3.61 -4.25
N LEU A 67 -4.67 -4.66 -3.44
CA LEU A 67 -5.31 -4.57 -2.13
C LEU A 67 -4.62 -3.54 -1.22
N ARG A 68 -3.30 -3.53 -1.20
CA ARG A 68 -2.53 -2.56 -0.42
C ARG A 68 -2.82 -1.12 -0.86
N VAL A 69 -2.97 -0.84 -2.15
CA VAL A 69 -3.39 0.49 -2.65
C VAL A 69 -4.77 0.86 -2.11
N HIS A 70 -5.71 -0.09 -2.09
CA HIS A 70 -7.03 0.13 -1.52
C HIS A 70 -6.97 0.48 -0.02
N ILE A 71 -6.19 -0.26 0.78
CA ILE A 71 -6.00 0.01 2.21
C ILE A 71 -5.42 1.42 2.43
N TYR A 72 -4.47 1.88 1.61
CA TYR A 72 -3.98 3.26 1.70
C TYR A 72 -5.06 4.31 1.40
N GLY A 73 -5.95 4.03 0.44
CA GLY A 73 -7.10 4.90 0.15
C GLY A 73 -8.07 4.98 1.33
N GLU A 74 -8.39 3.84 1.95
CA GLU A 74 -9.25 3.77 3.13
C GLU A 74 -8.60 4.42 4.36
N PHE A 75 -7.28 4.23 4.54
CA PHE A 75 -6.52 4.96 5.56
C PHE A 75 -6.69 6.47 5.42
N GLN A 76 -6.53 7.00 4.20
CA GLN A 76 -6.63 8.44 3.98
C GLN A 76 -8.04 8.96 4.24
N LYS A 77 -9.07 8.32 3.69
CA LYS A 77 -10.47 8.73 3.89
C LYS A 77 -10.87 8.64 5.36
N GLY A 78 -10.61 7.49 5.98
CA GLY A 78 -10.97 7.24 7.37
C GLY A 78 -10.19 8.11 8.34
N PHE A 79 -8.93 8.45 8.05
CA PHE A 79 -8.18 9.41 8.85
C PHE A 79 -8.88 10.77 8.86
N GLU A 80 -9.24 11.31 7.70
CA GLU A 80 -9.95 12.60 7.60
C GLU A 80 -11.33 12.55 8.28
N GLN A 81 -12.05 11.45 8.15
CA GLN A 81 -13.38 11.25 8.72
C GLN A 81 -13.36 11.11 10.25
N PHE A 82 -12.41 10.36 10.80
CA PHE A 82 -12.42 9.95 12.21
C PHE A 82 -11.43 10.71 13.09
N LYS A 83 -10.44 11.44 12.56
CA LYS A 83 -9.38 12.10 13.37
C LYS A 83 -9.85 12.97 14.54
N ALA A 84 -11.06 13.53 14.46
CA ALA A 84 -11.65 14.37 15.50
C ALA A 84 -12.76 13.67 16.30
N THR A 85 -12.89 12.35 16.18
CA THR A 85 -13.98 11.58 16.77
C THR A 85 -13.47 10.44 17.68
N PRO A 86 -14.30 9.94 18.62
CA PRO A 86 -13.92 8.80 19.46
C PRO A 86 -13.62 7.50 18.69
N GLN A 87 -14.06 7.40 17.42
CA GLN A 87 -13.85 6.26 16.55
C GLN A 87 -12.43 6.20 15.95
N PHE A 88 -11.61 7.25 16.13
CA PHE A 88 -10.26 7.29 15.56
C PHE A 88 -9.38 6.12 16.02
N GLN A 89 -9.39 5.81 17.32
CA GLN A 89 -8.54 4.75 17.87
C GLN A 89 -8.95 3.35 17.37
N PRO A 90 -10.24 2.95 17.41
CA PRO A 90 -10.69 1.71 16.77
C PRO A 90 -10.32 1.62 15.28
N PHE A 91 -10.53 2.70 14.52
CA PHE A 91 -10.16 2.75 13.10
C PHE A 91 -8.66 2.53 12.89
N CYS A 92 -7.81 3.21 13.67
CA CYS A 92 -6.35 3.05 13.61
C CYS A 92 -5.92 1.61 13.91
N THR A 93 -6.54 0.94 14.87
CA THR A 93 -6.28 -0.48 15.16
C THR A 93 -6.62 -1.35 13.97
N GLN A 94 -7.84 -1.23 13.44
CA GLN A 94 -8.33 -2.05 12.33
C GLN A 94 -7.49 -1.86 11.06
N ILE A 95 -7.21 -0.62 10.66
CA ILE A 95 -6.43 -0.34 9.45
C ILE A 95 -4.97 -0.81 9.59
N THR A 96 -4.41 -0.77 10.80
CA THR A 96 -3.07 -1.31 11.09
C THR A 96 -3.04 -2.83 10.96
N GLU A 97 -4.09 -3.52 11.41
CA GLU A 97 -4.24 -4.97 11.23
C GLU A 97 -4.30 -5.34 9.74
N GLN A 98 -5.04 -4.58 8.92
CA GLN A 98 -5.07 -4.80 7.47
C GLN A 98 -3.69 -4.64 6.83
N PHE A 99 -2.94 -3.58 7.18
CA PHE A 99 -1.55 -3.41 6.71
C PHE A 99 -0.63 -4.55 7.16
N ALA A 100 -0.81 -5.06 8.38
CA ALA A 100 -0.05 -6.20 8.88
C ALA A 100 -0.36 -7.47 8.09
N GLN A 101 -1.64 -7.74 7.82
CA GLN A 101 -2.10 -8.92 7.09
C GLN A 101 -1.54 -8.96 5.66
N VAL A 102 -1.64 -7.86 4.90
CA VAL A 102 -1.06 -7.81 3.55
C VAL A 102 0.47 -7.93 3.58
N SER A 103 1.12 -7.40 4.62
CA SER A 103 2.57 -7.56 4.79
C SER A 103 2.98 -9.00 5.08
N GLN A 104 2.18 -9.73 5.86
CA GLN A 104 2.39 -11.16 6.13
C GLN A 104 2.21 -11.99 4.85
N GLN A 105 1.17 -11.73 4.07
CA GLN A 105 0.93 -12.40 2.78
C GLN A 105 2.12 -12.23 1.83
N VAL A 106 2.62 -11.01 1.66
CA VAL A 106 3.79 -10.76 0.81
C VAL A 106 5.05 -11.48 1.33
N ASN A 107 5.26 -11.53 2.65
CA ASN A 107 6.38 -12.29 3.24
C ASN A 107 6.26 -13.81 3.01
N ALA A 108 5.03 -14.34 3.02
CA ALA A 108 4.78 -15.75 2.71
C ALA A 108 5.10 -16.05 1.24
N ILE A 109 4.66 -15.18 0.32
CA ILE A 109 4.97 -15.30 -1.12
C ILE A 109 6.48 -15.23 -1.36
N GLU A 110 7.18 -14.28 -0.71
CA GLU A 110 8.64 -14.19 -0.78
C GLU A 110 9.32 -15.48 -0.32
N THR A 111 8.90 -16.02 0.83
CA THR A 111 9.46 -17.25 1.40
C THR A 111 9.31 -18.42 0.43
N LEU A 112 8.12 -18.62 -0.12
CA LEU A 112 7.86 -19.69 -1.10
C LEU A 112 8.71 -19.54 -2.37
N LEU A 113 8.89 -18.32 -2.87
CA LEU A 113 9.77 -18.09 -4.03
C LEU A 113 11.22 -18.45 -3.72
N ARG A 114 11.71 -18.16 -2.50
CA ARG A 114 13.05 -18.57 -2.06
C ARG A 114 13.17 -20.09 -1.97
N GLU A 115 12.18 -20.77 -1.42
CA GLU A 115 12.14 -22.24 -1.32
C GLU A 115 12.18 -22.91 -2.71
N LYS A 116 11.53 -22.28 -3.70
CA LYS A 116 11.58 -22.66 -5.12
C LYS A 116 12.85 -22.22 -5.85
N GLN A 117 13.84 -21.70 -5.13
CA GLN A 117 15.12 -21.20 -5.67
C GLN A 117 14.97 -20.04 -6.66
N ARG A 118 13.83 -19.34 -6.64
CA ARG A 118 13.58 -18.10 -7.41
C ARG A 118 14.03 -16.87 -6.65
N VAL A 119 15.34 -16.81 -6.43
CA VAL A 119 15.97 -15.81 -5.55
C VAL A 119 15.83 -14.39 -6.11
N ALA A 120 15.95 -14.20 -7.42
CA ALA A 120 15.82 -12.88 -8.06
C ALA A 120 14.43 -12.26 -7.81
N LEU A 121 13.36 -13.02 -8.09
CA LEU A 121 11.99 -12.61 -7.78
C LEU A 121 11.78 -12.31 -6.29
N ALA A 122 12.28 -13.17 -5.40
CA ALA A 122 12.17 -12.95 -3.96
C ALA A 122 12.90 -11.68 -3.49
N ASP A 123 14.04 -11.36 -4.07
CA ASP A 123 14.80 -10.16 -3.75
C ASP A 123 14.09 -8.89 -4.25
N LEU A 124 13.46 -8.93 -5.43
CA LEU A 124 12.60 -7.84 -5.90
C LEU A 124 11.41 -7.61 -4.97
N ILE A 125 10.71 -8.68 -4.54
CA ILE A 125 9.62 -8.58 -3.55
C ILE A 125 10.11 -7.97 -2.24
N ARG A 126 11.31 -8.37 -1.76
CA ARG A 126 11.89 -7.81 -0.54
C ARG A 126 12.19 -6.31 -0.68
N LYS A 127 12.70 -5.86 -1.83
CA LYS A 127 12.90 -4.44 -2.11
C LYS A 127 11.57 -3.67 -2.10
N VAL A 128 10.53 -4.21 -2.75
CA VAL A 128 9.18 -3.62 -2.72
C VAL A 128 8.65 -3.53 -1.29
N GLN A 129 8.80 -4.57 -0.47
CA GLN A 129 8.41 -4.52 0.94
C GLN A 129 9.15 -3.43 1.74
N GLY A 130 10.45 -3.24 1.48
CA GLY A 130 11.24 -2.18 2.11
C GLY A 130 10.67 -0.79 1.79
N GLN A 131 10.42 -0.53 0.52
CA GLN A 131 9.83 0.74 0.07
C GLN A 131 8.40 0.94 0.61
N GLU A 132 7.58 -0.11 0.63
CA GLU A 132 6.22 -0.03 1.18
C GLU A 132 6.19 0.23 2.69
N LYS A 133 7.18 -0.26 3.44
CA LYS A 133 7.36 0.11 4.85
C LYS A 133 7.68 1.59 5.01
N GLU A 134 8.61 2.12 4.22
CA GLU A 134 8.98 3.54 4.25
C GLU A 134 7.79 4.43 3.84
N LYS A 135 7.06 4.04 2.80
CA LYS A 135 5.82 4.69 2.36
C LYS A 135 4.79 4.74 3.47
N LEU A 136 4.55 3.65 4.19
CA LEU A 136 3.57 3.60 5.29
C LEU A 136 3.94 4.58 6.41
N LEU A 137 5.21 4.57 6.83
CA LEU A 137 5.72 5.48 7.86
C LEU A 137 5.54 6.94 7.44
N LEU A 138 5.90 7.26 6.19
CA LEU A 138 5.82 8.62 5.68
C LEU A 138 4.37 9.08 5.45
N THR A 139 3.48 8.16 5.06
CA THR A 139 2.03 8.42 4.92
C THR A 139 1.42 8.83 6.26
N SER A 140 1.71 8.07 7.33
CA SER A 140 1.25 8.39 8.68
C SER A 140 1.81 9.71 9.19
N ALA A 141 3.11 9.96 8.96
CA ALA A 141 3.74 11.21 9.37
C ALA A 141 3.16 12.41 8.60
N LEU A 142 2.90 12.28 7.29
CA LEU A 142 2.25 13.31 6.48
C LEU A 142 0.84 13.63 6.99
N ALA A 143 0.06 12.62 7.38
CA ALA A 143 -1.28 12.80 7.90
C ALA A 143 -1.28 13.65 9.19
N VAL A 144 -0.36 13.34 10.12
CA VAL A 144 -0.17 14.11 11.34
C VAL A 144 0.31 15.54 11.05
N GLU A 145 1.24 15.71 10.11
CA GLU A 145 1.79 17.04 9.82
C GLU A 145 0.76 17.95 9.14
N ARG A 146 -0.09 17.39 8.26
CA ARG A 146 -1.25 18.09 7.68
C ARG A 146 -2.31 18.44 8.72
N MET A 147 -2.52 17.56 9.70
CA MET A 147 -3.39 17.87 10.84
C MET A 147 -2.86 19.07 11.62
N ARG A 148 -1.55 19.12 11.91
CA ARG A 148 -0.90 20.26 12.59
C ARG A 148 -1.00 21.57 11.81
N VAL A 149 -0.91 21.52 10.47
CA VAL A 149 -1.17 22.69 9.61
C VAL A 149 -2.62 23.17 9.79
N THR A 150 -3.58 22.25 9.72
CA THR A 150 -5.01 22.55 9.89
C THR A 150 -5.29 23.15 11.28
N ASP A 151 -4.72 22.57 12.33
CA ASP A 151 -4.84 23.05 13.70
C ASP A 151 -4.21 24.43 13.89
N MET A 152 -3.13 24.77 13.17
CA MET A 152 -2.53 26.11 13.20
C MET A 152 -3.43 27.14 12.51
N LEU A 153 -3.99 26.79 11.36
CA LEU A 153 -4.87 27.67 10.58
C LEU A 153 -6.20 27.98 11.28
N THR A 154 -6.67 27.09 12.14
CA THR A 154 -7.93 27.27 12.89
C THR A 154 -7.77 28.11 14.16
N ARG A 155 -6.54 28.50 14.53
CA ARG A 155 -6.30 29.37 15.69
C ARG A 155 -6.77 30.80 15.42
N PRO A 156 -7.26 31.53 16.45
CA PRO A 156 -7.63 32.94 16.31
C PRO A 156 -6.47 33.83 15.82
N GLU A 157 -5.24 33.51 16.23
CA GLU A 157 -4.00 34.19 15.81
C GLU A 157 -2.97 33.11 15.40
N PRO A 158 -2.95 32.70 14.12
CA PRO A 158 -1.97 31.74 13.62
C PRO A 158 -0.55 32.31 13.63
N ASP A 159 0.41 31.54 14.11
CA ASP A 159 1.83 31.91 14.02
C ASP A 159 2.33 31.63 12.60
N ALA A 160 2.58 32.70 11.83
CA ALA A 160 3.01 32.61 10.44
C ALA A 160 4.37 31.91 10.27
N ALA A 161 5.29 32.03 11.23
CA ALA A 161 6.59 31.39 11.16
C ALA A 161 6.45 29.87 11.37
N ILE A 162 5.64 29.45 12.35
CA ILE A 162 5.35 28.03 12.58
C ILE A 162 4.58 27.43 11.41
N LEU A 163 3.58 28.14 10.89
CA LEU A 163 2.81 27.69 9.73
C LEU A 163 3.72 27.44 8.52
N SER A 164 4.61 28.38 8.19
CA SER A 164 5.55 28.20 7.07
C SER A 164 6.49 27.01 7.27
N LEU A 165 6.96 26.77 8.50
CA LEU A 165 7.79 25.61 8.80
C LEU A 165 7.04 24.29 8.60
N LEU A 166 5.77 24.22 9.02
CA LEU A 166 4.92 23.05 8.83
C LEU A 166 4.63 22.80 7.34
N GLU A 167 4.34 23.85 6.57
CA GLU A 167 4.12 23.75 5.12
C GLU A 167 5.37 23.25 4.39
N GLN A 168 6.55 23.74 4.76
CA GLN A 168 7.83 23.26 4.22
C GLN A 168 8.08 21.78 4.57
N SER A 169 7.76 21.38 5.81
CA SER A 169 7.84 19.98 6.25
C SER A 169 6.93 19.08 5.40
N VAL A 170 5.65 19.46 5.23
CA VAL A 170 4.68 18.74 4.40
C VAL A 170 5.16 18.66 2.95
N ALA A 171 5.67 19.75 2.37
CA ALA A 171 6.16 19.77 0.99
C ALA A 171 7.33 18.79 0.80
N LYS A 172 8.32 18.82 1.72
CA LYS A 172 9.47 17.91 1.69
C LYS A 172 9.04 16.45 1.81
N MET A 173 8.20 16.14 2.80
CA MET A 173 7.70 14.78 3.02
C MET A 173 6.87 14.29 1.85
N THR A 174 6.07 15.16 1.21
CA THR A 174 5.30 14.82 0.01
C THR A 174 6.24 14.45 -1.14
N ALA A 175 7.32 15.21 -1.36
CA ALA A 175 8.30 14.89 -2.40
C ALA A 175 8.97 13.53 -2.17
N GLN A 176 9.39 13.24 -0.94
CA GLN A 176 9.97 11.94 -0.57
C GLN A 176 8.96 10.79 -0.74
N HIS A 177 7.68 11.05 -0.41
CA HIS A 177 6.61 10.06 -0.56
C HIS A 177 6.36 9.72 -2.02
N THR A 178 6.35 10.72 -2.90
CA THR A 178 6.26 10.53 -4.35
C THR A 178 7.44 9.72 -4.89
N GLU A 179 8.67 10.01 -4.45
CA GLU A 179 9.87 9.28 -4.88
C GLU A 179 9.81 7.78 -4.52
N ILE A 180 9.35 7.47 -3.30
CA ILE A 180 9.13 6.07 -2.87
C ILE A 180 8.08 5.39 -3.75
N ILE A 181 6.97 6.06 -4.08
CA ILE A 181 5.94 5.49 -4.97
C ILE A 181 6.50 5.19 -6.36
N VAL A 182 7.29 6.11 -6.93
CA VAL A 182 7.96 5.91 -8.22
C VAL A 182 8.86 4.68 -8.16
N THR A 183 9.71 4.60 -7.12
CA THR A 183 10.62 3.46 -6.90
C THR A 183 9.85 2.14 -6.79
N ILE A 184 8.72 2.12 -6.07
CA ILE A 184 7.86 0.93 -5.97
C ILE A 184 7.36 0.52 -7.36
N ASN A 185 6.87 1.46 -8.16
CA ASN A 185 6.34 1.13 -9.49
C ASN A 185 7.45 0.60 -10.42
N GLU A 186 8.65 1.19 -10.38
CA GLU A 186 9.82 0.68 -11.12
C GLU A 186 10.17 -0.76 -10.73
N LEU A 187 10.19 -1.07 -9.43
CA LEU A 187 10.42 -2.43 -8.94
C LEU A 187 9.32 -3.41 -9.34
N LEU A 188 8.06 -2.95 -9.39
CA LEU A 188 6.94 -3.77 -9.85
C LEU A 188 7.04 -4.06 -11.35
N ASP A 189 7.50 -3.10 -12.15
CA ASP A 189 7.76 -3.33 -13.58
C ASP A 189 8.93 -4.30 -13.80
N GLU A 190 10.03 -4.14 -13.06
CA GLU A 190 11.15 -5.09 -13.07
C GLU A 190 10.67 -6.52 -12.73
N LEU A 191 9.82 -6.64 -11.69
CA LEU A 191 9.25 -7.92 -11.28
C LEU A 191 8.32 -8.54 -12.34
N ARG A 192 7.56 -7.72 -13.10
CA ARG A 192 6.75 -8.23 -14.22
C ARG A 192 7.62 -8.82 -15.31
N MET A 193 8.73 -8.14 -15.65
CA MET A 193 9.65 -8.63 -16.69
C MET A 193 10.31 -9.94 -16.25
N GLU A 194 10.82 -9.99 -15.01
CA GLU A 194 11.42 -11.21 -14.45
C GLU A 194 10.44 -12.40 -14.41
N LEU A 195 9.15 -12.15 -14.11
CA LEU A 195 8.12 -13.20 -14.14
C LEU A 195 7.83 -13.70 -15.56
N VAL A 196 7.92 -12.85 -16.58
CA VAL A 196 7.75 -13.26 -17.98
C VAL A 196 8.92 -14.15 -18.40
N ASP A 197 10.14 -13.75 -18.09
CA ASP A 197 11.35 -14.52 -18.41
C ASP A 197 11.28 -15.93 -17.77
N GLU A 198 10.86 -16.01 -16.50
CA GLU A 198 10.64 -17.29 -15.78
C GLU A 198 9.52 -18.17 -16.34
N MET A 199 8.63 -17.62 -17.18
CA MET A 199 7.57 -18.39 -17.85
C MET A 199 7.95 -18.86 -19.26
N GLU A 200 9.02 -18.30 -19.84
CA GLU A 200 9.52 -18.67 -21.16
C GLU A 200 10.60 -19.77 -21.13
N GLU A 201 11.16 -20.07 -19.95
CA GLU A 201 12.10 -21.18 -19.67
C GLU A 201 11.41 -22.53 -19.36
#